data_AF-M9LG28-F1
#
_entry.id   AF-M9LG28-F1
#
_cell.length_a   1.000
_cell.length_b   1.000
_cell.length_c   1.000
_cell.angle_alpha   90.00
_cell.angle_beta   90.00
_cell.angle_gamma   90.00
#
_symmetry.space_group_name_H-M   'P 1'
#
loop_
_entity.id
_entity.type
_entity.pdbx_description
1 polymer ?
#
loop_
_entity_poly.entity_id
_entity_poly.type
_entity_poly.pdbx_seq_one_letter_code
_entity_poly.pdbx_strand_id
1 'polypeptide(L)'
;MTETVNESMNLTDTIELINRYQEIFSRQVKQAYQLGELDEAAYRKFMSESCLLEDIDEINGHFYDMFGQLVDYLQDRLSERIIKEAEFIENIGKDNPKYKEAMQKYDVLCNQLRASVERGRERENNE
;
A
#
# COMPACT_ATOMS: atom_id res chain seq x y z
N MET A 1 37.97 -16.44 -9.63
CA MET A 1 36.86 -16.98 -10.43
C MET A 1 35.71 -17.15 -9.46
N THR A 2 34.79 -16.19 -9.41
CA THR A 2 33.59 -16.26 -8.57
C THR A 2 32.54 -17.01 -9.37
N GLU A 3 32.35 -18.28 -9.03
CA GLU A 3 31.21 -19.07 -9.50
C GLU A 3 29.94 -18.38 -8.98
N THR A 4 29.21 -17.72 -9.88
CA THR A 4 27.80 -17.42 -9.68
C THR A 4 27.08 -18.75 -9.64
N VAL A 5 26.83 -19.25 -8.43
CA VAL A 5 25.90 -20.34 -8.19
C VAL A 5 24.51 -19.80 -8.53
N ASN A 6 24.12 -19.90 -9.80
CA ASN A 6 22.71 -19.92 -10.16
C ASN A 6 22.18 -21.27 -9.65
N GLU A 7 21.87 -21.31 -8.37
CA GLU A 7 21.02 -22.36 -7.79
C GLU A 7 19.65 -22.20 -8.45
N SER A 8 19.40 -23.00 -9.50
CA SER A 8 18.06 -23.12 -10.05
C SER A 8 17.17 -23.68 -8.93
N MET A 9 16.38 -22.83 -8.27
CA MET A 9 15.34 -23.28 -7.34
C MET A 9 14.47 -24.31 -8.06
N ASN A 10 14.09 -25.37 -7.35
CA ASN A 10 13.18 -26.33 -7.96
C ASN A 10 11.77 -25.71 -8.04
N LEU A 11 10.91 -26.27 -8.92
CA LEU A 11 9.54 -25.78 -9.14
C LEU A 11 8.72 -25.66 -7.83
N THR A 12 8.93 -26.57 -6.88
CA THR A 12 8.28 -26.55 -5.55
C THR A 12 8.68 -25.32 -4.76
N ASP A 13 9.96 -24.98 -4.75
CA ASP A 13 10.48 -23.83 -4.00
C ASP A 13 9.92 -22.51 -4.59
N THR A 14 9.80 -22.46 -5.91
CA THR A 14 9.25 -21.31 -6.65
C THR A 14 7.76 -21.11 -6.34
N ILE A 15 6.98 -22.19 -6.33
CA ILE A 15 5.56 -22.17 -5.97
C ILE A 15 5.39 -21.76 -4.49
N GLU A 16 6.24 -22.24 -3.59
CA GLU A 16 6.21 -21.83 -2.19
C GLU A 16 6.49 -20.34 -2.03
N LEU A 17 7.46 -19.79 -2.76
CA LEU A 17 7.79 -18.36 -2.73
C LEU A 17 6.60 -17.51 -3.18
N ILE A 18 6.00 -17.85 -4.32
CA ILE A 18 4.81 -17.16 -4.86
C ILE A 18 3.68 -17.19 -3.83
N ASN A 19 3.39 -18.36 -3.25
CA ASN A 19 2.33 -18.50 -2.25
C ASN A 19 2.57 -17.64 -1.01
N ARG A 20 3.82 -17.56 -0.52
CA ARG A 20 4.17 -16.73 0.64
C ARG A 20 3.97 -15.24 0.34
N TYR A 21 4.45 -14.76 -0.81
CA TYR A 21 4.23 -13.36 -1.17
C TYR A 21 2.77 -13.05 -1.41
N GLN A 22 2.04 -13.92 -2.11
CA GLN A 22 0.60 -13.77 -2.33
C GLN A 22 -0.17 -13.73 -1.01
N GLU A 23 0.21 -14.55 -0.03
CA GLU A 23 -0.40 -14.56 1.30
C GLU A 23 -0.17 -13.21 2.01
N ILE A 24 1.06 -12.73 2.05
CA ILE A 24 1.40 -11.45 2.70
C ILE A 24 0.65 -10.32 2.01
N PHE A 25 0.68 -10.27 0.67
CA PHE A 25 0.00 -9.25 -0.12
C PHE A 25 -1.51 -9.27 0.14
N SER A 26 -2.13 -10.45 0.07
CA SER A 26 -3.56 -10.64 0.34
C SER A 26 -3.95 -10.19 1.75
N ARG A 27 -3.10 -10.41 2.76
CA ARG A 27 -3.35 -9.93 4.13
C ARG A 27 -3.36 -8.40 4.19
N GLN A 28 -2.40 -7.73 3.53
CA GLN A 28 -2.36 -6.26 3.49
C GLN A 28 -3.58 -5.68 2.76
N VAL A 29 -3.95 -6.25 1.61
CA VAL A 29 -5.14 -5.85 0.83
C VAL A 29 -6.42 -6.02 1.66
N LYS A 30 -6.59 -7.16 2.35
CA LYS A 30 -7.76 -7.39 3.22
C LYS A 30 -7.81 -6.39 4.37
N GLN A 31 -6.68 -6.10 5.00
CA GLN A 31 -6.62 -5.15 6.11
C GLN A 31 -7.00 -3.74 5.64
N ALA A 32 -6.42 -3.26 4.54
CA ALA A 32 -6.74 -1.95 3.98
C ALA A 32 -8.22 -1.83 3.59
N TYR A 33 -8.82 -2.90 3.05
CA TYR A 33 -10.25 -2.94 2.78
C TYR A 33 -11.11 -2.87 4.05
N GLN A 34 -10.76 -3.63 5.10
CA GLN A 34 -11.46 -3.59 6.39
C GLN A 34 -11.39 -2.23 7.06
N LEU A 35 -10.30 -1.50 6.88
CA LEU A 35 -10.12 -0.13 7.38
C LEU A 35 -10.82 0.94 6.52
N GLY A 36 -11.43 0.54 5.39
CA GLY A 36 -12.08 1.45 4.45
C GLY A 36 -11.11 2.31 3.64
N GLU A 37 -9.85 1.89 3.55
CA GLU A 37 -8.80 2.57 2.78
C GLU A 37 -8.81 2.12 1.31
N LEU A 38 -9.25 0.89 1.05
CA LEU A 38 -9.61 0.39 -0.27
C LEU A 38 -11.12 0.42 -0.48
N ASP A 39 -11.55 0.77 -1.70
CA ASP A 39 -12.92 0.49 -2.14
C ASP A 39 -13.04 -0.93 -2.72
N GLU A 40 -14.28 -1.35 -2.97
CA GLU A 40 -14.56 -2.70 -3.45
C GLU A 40 -13.94 -2.99 -4.82
N ALA A 41 -13.86 -2.00 -5.71
CA ALA A 41 -13.31 -2.18 -7.05
C ALA A 41 -11.79 -2.41 -6.98
N ALA A 42 -11.08 -1.59 -6.20
CA ALA A 42 -9.65 -1.75 -5.96
C ALA A 42 -9.34 -3.06 -5.23
N TYR A 43 -10.14 -3.42 -4.22
CA TYR A 43 -10.00 -4.70 -3.52
C TYR A 43 -10.11 -5.88 -4.48
N ARG A 44 -11.15 -5.92 -5.33
CA ARG A 44 -11.33 -6.98 -6.33
C ARG A 44 -10.17 -7.04 -7.32
N LYS A 45 -9.69 -5.88 -7.79
CA LYS A 45 -8.53 -5.78 -8.69
C LYS A 45 -7.31 -6.45 -8.06
N PHE A 46 -6.87 -5.97 -6.89
CA PHE A 46 -5.66 -6.49 -6.23
C PHE A 46 -5.78 -7.96 -5.84
N MET A 47 -6.96 -8.42 -5.41
CA MET A 47 -7.18 -9.83 -5.06
C MET A 47 -7.22 -10.78 -6.27
N SER A 48 -7.39 -10.25 -7.48
CA SER A 48 -7.44 -11.04 -8.72
C SER A 48 -6.08 -11.23 -9.40
N GLU A 49 -5.07 -10.45 -8.99
CA GLU A 49 -3.71 -10.57 -9.51
C GLU A 49 -3.08 -11.89 -9.08
N SER A 50 -2.39 -12.54 -10.01
CA SER A 50 -1.70 -13.81 -9.81
C SER A 50 -0.34 -13.82 -10.50
N CYS A 51 0.64 -14.47 -9.87
CA CYS A 51 1.97 -14.63 -10.42
C CYS A 51 2.10 -16.04 -11.04
N LEU A 52 2.50 -16.10 -12.30
CA LEU A 52 2.79 -17.34 -13.05
C LEU A 52 4.24 -17.40 -13.54
N LEU A 53 5.10 -16.54 -12.97
CA LEU A 53 6.51 -16.44 -13.33
C LEU A 53 7.29 -17.58 -12.67
N GLU A 54 8.36 -18.03 -13.34
CA GLU A 54 9.19 -19.16 -12.89
C GLU A 54 10.59 -18.72 -12.45
N ASP A 55 11.00 -17.50 -12.82
CA ASP A 55 12.27 -16.91 -12.42
C ASP A 55 12.12 -16.11 -11.11
N ILE A 56 13.08 -16.28 -10.20
CA ILE A 56 13.04 -15.66 -8.86
C ILE A 56 13.09 -14.14 -8.94
N ASP A 57 13.93 -13.58 -9.80
CA ASP A 57 14.08 -12.13 -9.93
C ASP A 57 12.81 -11.54 -10.53
N GLU A 58 12.20 -12.23 -11.50
CA GLU A 58 10.90 -11.84 -12.06
C GLU A 58 9.77 -11.93 -11.02
N ILE A 59 9.74 -12.98 -10.18
CA ILE A 59 8.76 -13.11 -9.09
C ILE A 59 8.93 -11.98 -8.08
N ASN A 60 10.16 -11.68 -7.67
CA ASN A 60 10.46 -10.60 -6.75
C ASN A 60 10.04 -9.25 -7.32
N GLY A 61 10.38 -8.98 -8.59
CA GLY A 61 9.98 -7.76 -9.29
C GLY A 61 8.46 -7.61 -9.38
N HIS A 62 7.76 -8.69 -9.74
CA HIS A 62 6.30 -8.70 -9.81
C HIS A 62 5.64 -8.32 -8.47
N PHE A 63 6.06 -8.95 -7.38
CA PHE A 63 5.48 -8.62 -6.06
C PHE A 63 5.93 -7.24 -5.57
N TYR A 64 7.15 -6.81 -5.86
CA TYR A 64 7.61 -5.45 -5.56
C TYR A 64 6.69 -4.41 -6.22
N ASP A 65 6.40 -4.58 -7.51
CA ASP A 65 5.50 -3.70 -8.25
C ASP A 65 4.06 -3.75 -7.70
N MET A 66 3.56 -4.92 -7.34
CA MET A 66 2.23 -5.06 -6.72
C MET A 66 2.13 -4.33 -5.38
N PHE A 67 3.14 -4.47 -4.51
CA PHE A 67 3.19 -3.74 -3.25
C PHE A 67 3.32 -2.24 -3.48
N GLY A 68 4.13 -1.81 -4.46
CA GLY A 68 4.25 -0.41 -4.86
C GLY A 68 2.90 0.17 -5.28
N GLN A 69 2.20 -0.49 -6.19
CA GLN A 69 0.87 -0.07 -6.65
C GLN A 69 -0.16 0.02 -5.52
N LEU A 70 -0.12 -0.90 -4.56
CA LEU A 70 -0.99 -0.84 -3.38
C LEU A 70 -0.65 0.39 -2.51
N VAL A 71 0.63 0.65 -2.28
CA VAL A 71 1.08 1.82 -1.49
C VAL A 71 0.66 3.12 -2.18
N ASP A 72 0.91 3.26 -3.48
CA ASP A 72 0.56 4.44 -4.27
C ASP A 72 -0.95 4.70 -4.20
N TYR A 73 -1.76 3.65 -4.40
CA TYR A 73 -3.21 3.75 -4.29
C TYR A 73 -3.66 4.26 -2.91
N LEU A 74 -3.08 3.71 -1.84
CA LEU A 74 -3.44 4.10 -0.48
C LEU A 74 -3.01 5.54 -0.16
N GLN A 75 -1.87 5.98 -0.67
CA GLN A 75 -1.39 7.36 -0.52
C GLN A 75 -2.26 8.36 -1.28
N ASP A 76 -2.66 8.03 -2.51
CA ASP A 76 -3.58 8.86 -3.30
C ASP A 76 -4.92 9.01 -2.59
N ARG A 77 -5.48 7.89 -2.09
CA ARG A 77 -6.74 7.90 -1.34
C ARG A 77 -6.66 8.69 -0.04
N LEU A 78 -5.54 8.60 0.67
CA LEU A 78 -5.31 9.41 1.86
C LEU A 78 -5.26 10.90 1.51
N SER A 79 -4.57 11.26 0.43
CA SER A 79 -4.48 12.63 -0.06
C SER A 79 -5.85 13.18 -0.47
N GLU A 80 -6.66 12.41 -1.19
CA GLU A 80 -8.05 12.78 -1.52
C GLU A 80 -8.90 13.05 -0.27
N ARG A 81 -8.76 12.21 0.77
CA ARG A 81 -9.49 12.36 2.04
C ARG A 81 -9.08 13.63 2.76
N ILE A 82 -7.79 13.97 2.75
CA ILE A 82 -7.26 15.22 3.33
C ILE A 82 -7.87 16.43 2.62
N ILE A 83 -7.88 16.42 1.28
CA ILE A 83 -8.45 17.52 0.47
C ILE A 83 -9.94 17.69 0.78
N LYS A 84 -10.72 16.59 0.74
CA LYS A 84 -12.15 16.63 1.04
C LYS A 84 -12.46 17.11 2.46
N GLU A 85 -11.65 16.74 3.44
CA GLU A 85 -11.83 17.20 4.81
C GLU A 85 -11.48 18.69 4.95
N ALA A 86 -10.45 19.18 4.25
CA ALA A 86 -10.12 20.61 4.20
C ALA A 86 -11.26 21.43 3.58
N GLU A 87 -11.80 20.98 2.44
CA GLU A 87 -12.96 21.60 1.79
C GLU A 87 -14.18 21.60 2.72
N PHE A 88 -14.42 20.51 3.46
CA PHE A 88 -15.49 20.45 4.43
C PHE A 88 -15.33 21.50 5.54
N ILE A 89 -14.12 21.60 6.12
CA ILE A 89 -13.78 22.59 7.16
C ILE A 89 -14.00 24.03 6.67
N GLU A 90 -13.59 24.33 5.44
CA GLU A 90 -13.78 25.64 4.83
C GLU A 90 -15.27 25.96 4.65
N ASN A 91 -16.05 25.00 4.16
CA ASN A 91 -17.48 25.16 3.88
C ASN A 91 -18.33 25.34 5.15
N ILE A 92 -18.02 24.63 6.23
CA ILE A 92 -18.80 24.74 7.47
C ILE A 92 -18.51 26.03 8.25
N GLY A 93 -17.30 26.58 8.12
CA GLY A 93 -16.85 27.76 8.83
C GLY A 93 -16.54 27.52 10.33
N LYS A 94 -15.79 28.46 10.92
CA LYS A 94 -15.25 28.35 12.28
C LYS A 94 -16.32 28.35 13.38
N ASP A 95 -17.46 28.94 13.11
CA ASP A 95 -18.57 29.07 14.07
C ASP A 95 -19.44 27.80 14.11
N ASN A 96 -19.19 26.82 13.23
CA ASN A 96 -19.94 25.57 13.21
C ASN A 96 -19.60 24.70 14.44
N PRO A 97 -20.61 24.13 15.14
CA PRO A 97 -20.36 23.22 16.26
C PRO A 97 -19.45 22.03 15.93
N LYS A 98 -19.43 21.58 14.67
CA LYS A 98 -18.60 20.46 14.18
C LYS A 98 -17.18 20.87 13.77
N TYR A 99 -16.85 22.15 13.75
CA TYR A 99 -15.55 22.64 13.26
C TYR A 99 -14.36 22.00 13.99
N LYS A 100 -14.43 21.90 15.32
CA LYS A 100 -13.36 21.30 16.12
C LYS A 100 -13.15 19.82 15.81
N GLU A 101 -14.25 19.07 15.63
CA GLU A 101 -14.20 17.65 15.29
C GLU A 101 -13.61 17.44 13.89
N ALA A 102 -14.02 18.25 12.91
CA ALA A 102 -13.49 18.23 11.56
C ALA A 102 -11.98 18.53 11.51
N MET A 103 -11.53 19.56 12.24
CA MET A 103 -10.10 19.88 12.38
C MET A 103 -9.30 18.72 12.98
N GLN A 104 -9.81 18.07 14.03
CA GLN A 104 -9.16 16.91 14.64
C GLN A 104 -9.02 15.76 13.62
N LYS A 105 -10.07 15.50 12.84
CA LYS A 105 -10.04 14.49 11.79
C LYS A 105 -9.02 14.83 10.70
N TYR A 106 -8.96 16.08 10.27
CA TYR A 106 -7.96 16.57 9.33
C TYR A 106 -6.53 16.38 9.85
N ASP A 107 -6.27 16.73 11.12
CA ASP A 107 -4.95 16.56 11.75
C ASP A 107 -4.53 15.08 11.78
N VAL A 108 -5.46 14.17 12.08
CA VAL A 108 -5.20 12.72 12.05
C VAL A 108 -4.79 12.27 10.66
N LEU A 109 -5.51 12.69 9.61
CA LEU A 109 -5.18 12.33 8.23
C LEU A 109 -3.80 12.89 7.82
N CYS A 110 -3.47 14.12 8.20
CA CYS A 110 -2.16 14.71 7.93
C CYS A 110 -1.02 13.97 8.63
N ASN A 111 -1.24 13.55 9.88
CA ASN A 111 -0.26 12.76 10.63
C ASN A 111 -0.07 11.36 10.02
N GLN A 112 -1.14 10.74 9.52
CA GLN A 112 -1.04 9.47 8.77
C GLN A 112 -0.19 9.64 7.51
N LEU A 113 -0.39 10.72 6.75
CA LEU A 113 0.38 10.99 5.54
C LEU A 113 1.85 11.22 5.87
N ARG A 114 2.14 12.03 6.90
CA ARG A 114 3.52 12.26 7.36
C ARG A 114 4.23 10.97 7.73
N ALA A 115 3.58 10.13 8.53
CA ALA A 115 4.13 8.84 8.94
C ALA A 115 4.34 7.89 7.74
N SER A 116 3.50 7.97 6.71
CA SER A 116 3.67 7.21 5.46
C SER A 116 4.91 7.65 4.69
N VAL A 117 5.11 8.98 4.53
CA VAL A 117 6.25 9.56 3.82
C VAL A 117 7.57 9.33 4.56
N GLU A 118 7.58 9.46 5.88
CA GLU A 118 8.78 9.21 6.70
C GLU A 118 9.27 7.77 6.55
N ARG A 119 8.36 6.78 6.60
CA ARG A 119 8.68 5.37 6.36
C ARG A 119 9.15 5.10 4.93
N GLY A 120 8.69 5.88 3.94
CA GLY A 120 9.18 5.80 2.56
C GLY A 120 10.60 6.34 2.42
N ARG A 121 10.88 7.51 3.01
CA ARG A 121 12.21 8.15 2.97
C ARG A 121 13.30 7.39 3.72
N GLU A 122 12.95 6.66 4.78
CA GLU A 122 13.91 5.78 5.45
C GLU A 122 14.35 4.61 4.56
N ARG A 123 13.56 4.21 3.55
CA ARG A 123 13.95 3.18 2.59
C ARG A 123 14.93 3.72 1.56
N GLU A 124 14.67 4.90 1.00
CA GLU A 124 15.55 5.55 0.00
C GLU A 124 16.94 5.92 0.54
N ASN A 125 17.08 6.18 1.85
CA ASN A 125 18.38 6.53 2.46
C ASN A 125 19.20 5.32 2.93
N ASN A 126 18.67 4.10 2.82
CA ASN A 126 19.35 2.85 3.19
C ASN A 126 19.71 1.98 1.97
N GLU A 127 19.50 2.49 0.75
CA GLU A 127 20.02 1.96 -0.52
C GLU A 127 21.32 2.68 -0.92
#